data_AF-A0A1H8XIR6-F1
#
_entry.id   AF-A0A1H8XIR6-F1
#
_cell.length_a   1.000
_cell.length_b   1.000
_cell.length_c   1.000
_cell.angle_alpha   90.00
_cell.angle_beta   90.00
_cell.angle_gamma   90.00
#
_symmetry.space_group_name_H-M   'P 1'
#
loop_
_entity.id
_entity.type
_entity.pdbx_description
1 polymer ?
#
loop_
_entity_poly.entity_id
_entity_poly.type
_entity_poly.pdbx_seq_one_letter_code
_entity_poly.pdbx_strand_id
1 'polypeptide(L)'
;MLRSAAVLAALLLALPTQAQVNYQTLPDDQSYRRMAMPGLVWGSRIVIEDKPCCETPQGAASPDDQEAKVMAEIPGQALREGRVLELRLDGFRTLRITDCDDLNTCGNSAFRTHRLVAWWPGTLRTYVINVRAYEDEMAFLVRAGDGSVTVVARPPILSPNARYAISWDPSLMNGPVMELLDLARYTPAIHVITPERICRDEQVHPGRQPVWLSDTKVAFDDSTLGTATSPRFRLTLQIVADTNLRWECHF
;
A
#
# COMPACT_ATOMS: atom_id res chain seq x y z
N MET A 1 45.56 43.50 -1.93
CA MET A 1 44.27 43.45 -1.20
C MET A 1 43.33 42.58 -2.02
N LEU A 2 43.05 41.37 -1.50
CA LEU A 2 42.37 40.28 -2.23
C LEU A 2 40.88 40.59 -2.46
N ARG A 3 40.41 40.28 -3.66
CA ARG A 3 39.00 40.29 -4.06
C ARG A 3 38.28 39.08 -3.44
N SER A 4 37.23 39.33 -2.67
CA SER A 4 36.32 38.27 -2.21
C SER A 4 35.37 37.88 -3.34
N ALA A 5 35.53 36.67 -3.86
CA ALA A 5 34.57 36.01 -4.74
C ALA A 5 33.56 35.26 -3.87
N ALA A 6 32.28 35.60 -4.01
CA ALA A 6 31.18 34.84 -3.42
C ALA A 6 30.96 33.58 -4.28
N VAL A 7 31.07 32.41 -3.65
CA VAL A 7 30.72 31.12 -4.26
C VAL A 7 29.23 30.87 -3.99
N LEU A 8 28.41 31.01 -5.03
CA LEU A 8 27.03 30.53 -5.03
C LEU A 8 27.08 28.99 -5.14
N ALA A 9 26.95 28.29 -4.02
CA ALA A 9 26.77 26.85 -4.01
C ALA A 9 25.31 26.53 -4.39
N ALA A 10 25.07 26.26 -5.67
CA ALA A 10 23.81 25.67 -6.13
C ALA A 10 23.80 24.19 -5.72
N LEU A 11 23.13 23.86 -4.61
CA LEU A 11 22.71 22.49 -4.32
C LEU A 11 21.58 22.13 -5.30
N LEU A 12 21.94 21.61 -6.47
CA LEU A 12 21.04 20.84 -7.32
C LEU A 12 20.77 19.52 -6.59
N LEU A 13 19.69 19.45 -5.82
CA LEU A 13 19.14 18.19 -5.34
C LEU A 13 18.73 17.39 -6.58
N ALA A 14 19.56 16.43 -6.98
CA ALA A 14 19.19 15.45 -7.99
C ALA A 14 17.98 14.67 -7.47
N LEU A 15 16.80 14.97 -8.01
CA LEU A 15 15.59 14.22 -7.71
C LEU A 15 15.76 12.80 -8.26
N PRO A 16 15.33 11.77 -7.52
CA PRO A 16 15.47 10.40 -7.98
C PRO A 16 14.62 10.16 -9.22
N THR A 17 15.23 9.56 -10.25
CA THR A 17 14.56 9.15 -11.51
C THR A 17 13.94 7.75 -11.41
N GLN A 18 14.08 7.09 -10.26
CA GLN A 18 13.44 5.83 -9.93
C GLN A 18 12.66 5.98 -8.62
N ALA A 19 11.55 5.24 -8.51
CA ALA A 19 10.81 5.18 -7.26
C ALA A 19 11.71 4.63 -6.15
N GLN A 20 11.85 5.37 -5.06
CA GLN A 20 12.56 4.89 -3.86
C GLN A 20 11.63 3.91 -3.14
N VAL A 21 12.08 2.66 -3.01
CA VAL A 21 11.34 1.63 -2.27
C VAL A 21 11.85 1.63 -0.84
N ASN A 22 10.95 1.83 0.12
CA ASN A 22 11.29 1.56 1.51
C ASN A 22 10.92 0.12 1.85
N TYR A 23 11.95 -0.71 2.03
CA TYR A 23 11.82 -2.10 2.48
C TYR A 23 11.81 -2.15 4.00
N GLN A 24 10.73 -1.69 4.63
CA GLN A 24 10.52 -1.91 6.06
C GLN A 24 9.55 -3.08 6.25
N THR A 25 10.11 -4.16 6.81
CA THR A 25 9.47 -5.35 7.40
C THR A 25 8.65 -6.26 6.49
N LEU A 26 9.31 -7.24 5.88
CA LEU A 26 8.75 -8.58 5.69
C LEU A 26 9.64 -9.59 6.42
N PRO A 27 9.07 -10.64 7.06
CA PRO A 27 9.83 -11.66 7.77
C PRO A 27 10.95 -12.24 6.89
N ASP A 28 12.10 -12.58 7.49
CA ASP A 28 13.30 -13.04 6.78
C ASP A 28 13.13 -14.36 6.01
N ASP A 29 12.05 -15.10 6.27
CA ASP A 29 11.71 -16.35 5.58
C ASP A 29 11.19 -16.16 4.14
N GLN A 30 10.83 -14.92 3.74
CA GLN A 30 10.44 -14.56 2.36
C GLN A 30 11.58 -13.95 1.53
N SER A 31 12.84 -14.21 1.90
CA SER A 31 14.03 -13.70 1.22
C SER A 31 14.10 -14.03 -0.29
N TYR A 32 13.49 -15.13 -0.75
CA TYR A 32 13.41 -15.48 -2.18
C TYR A 32 12.52 -14.52 -3.00
N ARG A 33 11.65 -13.75 -2.35
CA ARG A 33 10.85 -12.68 -2.98
C ARG A 33 11.59 -11.33 -3.06
N ARG A 34 12.77 -11.21 -2.41
CA ARG A 34 13.65 -10.03 -2.46
C ARG A 34 14.63 -10.05 -3.64
N MET A 35 14.32 -10.73 -4.75
CA MET A 35 15.10 -10.55 -5.98
C MET A 35 14.85 -9.14 -6.53
N ALA A 36 15.58 -8.17 -5.96
CA ALA A 36 15.69 -6.82 -6.48
C ALA A 36 16.40 -6.90 -7.82
N MET A 37 15.62 -7.06 -8.89
CA MET A 37 16.12 -6.75 -10.22
C MET A 37 16.22 -5.22 -10.32
N PRO A 38 17.33 -4.67 -10.84
CA PRO A 38 17.45 -3.23 -11.02
C PRO A 38 16.24 -2.65 -11.78
N GLY A 39 15.58 -1.64 -11.22
CA GLY A 39 14.41 -0.99 -11.81
C GLY A 39 13.07 -1.71 -11.62
N LEU A 40 13.01 -2.80 -10.83
CA LEU A 40 11.75 -3.43 -10.44
C LEU A 40 11.49 -3.29 -8.93
N VAL A 41 10.24 -2.96 -8.58
CA VAL A 41 9.72 -2.93 -7.21
C VAL A 41 8.87 -4.17 -7.01
N TRP A 42 9.35 -5.16 -6.26
CA TRP A 42 8.61 -6.41 -6.05
C TRP A 42 8.22 -7.11 -7.38
N GLY A 43 9.10 -7.01 -8.38
CA GLY A 43 8.87 -7.51 -9.73
C GLY A 43 7.78 -6.74 -10.50
N SER A 44 7.44 -5.53 -10.08
CA SER A 44 6.63 -4.57 -10.83
C SER A 44 7.54 -3.50 -11.44
N ARG A 45 7.29 -3.15 -12.71
CA ARG A 45 8.04 -2.07 -13.37
C ARG A 45 7.43 -0.72 -13.00
N ILE A 46 8.17 0.06 -12.20
CA ILE A 46 7.78 1.40 -11.76
C ILE A 46 8.86 2.39 -12.19
N VAL A 47 8.47 3.43 -12.92
CA VAL A 47 9.38 4.47 -13.45
C VAL A 47 8.84 5.84 -13.06
N ILE A 48 9.73 6.77 -12.70
CA ILE A 48 9.38 8.18 -12.53
C ILE A 48 9.91 8.94 -13.75
N GLU A 49 9.04 9.71 -14.38
CA GLU A 49 9.34 10.50 -15.57
C GLU A 49 9.16 11.99 -15.28
N ASP A 50 10.10 12.83 -15.75
CA ASP A 50 10.02 14.29 -15.67
C ASP A 50 9.09 14.85 -16.76
N LYS A 51 7.85 14.39 -16.76
CA LYS A 51 6.78 14.83 -17.65
C LYS A 51 5.50 15.07 -16.84
N PRO A 52 4.63 16.00 -17.28
CA PRO A 52 3.33 16.17 -16.65
C PRO A 52 2.46 14.92 -16.83
N CYS A 53 1.75 14.58 -15.77
CA CYS A 53 0.59 13.67 -15.79
C CYS A 53 -0.68 14.54 -15.89
N CYS A 54 -1.83 14.07 -16.34
CA CYS A 54 -2.20 12.80 -16.93
C CYS A 54 -3.20 13.17 -18.04
N GLU A 55 -2.68 13.52 -19.22
CA GLU A 55 -3.55 13.92 -20.34
C GLU A 55 -4.14 12.67 -20.96
N THR A 56 -5.45 12.47 -20.86
CA THR A 56 -6.13 11.30 -21.43
C THR A 56 -5.98 11.27 -22.95
N PRO A 57 -5.23 10.31 -23.53
CA PRO A 57 -5.19 10.16 -24.97
C PRO A 57 -6.55 9.72 -25.48
N GLN A 58 -6.91 10.16 -26.69
CA GLN A 58 -8.08 9.61 -27.37
C GLN A 58 -7.90 8.10 -27.59
N GLY A 59 -8.84 7.30 -27.08
CA GLY A 59 -8.85 5.84 -27.26
C GLY A 59 -8.08 5.05 -26.20
N ALA A 60 -7.67 5.67 -25.08
CA ALA A 60 -7.14 4.94 -23.94
C ALA A 60 -8.18 3.91 -23.44
N ALA A 61 -7.73 2.66 -23.23
CA ALA A 61 -8.60 1.64 -22.65
C ALA A 61 -9.04 2.06 -21.25
N SER A 62 -10.33 1.91 -20.97
CA SER A 62 -10.92 2.40 -19.73
C SER A 62 -10.45 1.58 -18.52
N PRO A 63 -10.28 2.22 -17.35
CA PRO A 63 -10.14 1.51 -16.09
C PRO A 63 -11.37 0.63 -15.85
N ASP A 64 -11.21 -0.39 -14.99
CA ASP A 64 -12.37 -1.12 -14.48
C ASP A 64 -13.27 -0.23 -13.61
N ASP A 65 -14.51 -0.65 -13.36
CA ASP A 65 -15.51 0.16 -12.67
C ASP A 65 -15.08 0.63 -11.27
N GLN A 66 -14.25 -0.16 -10.57
CA GLN A 66 -13.80 0.18 -9.23
C GLN A 66 -12.69 1.23 -9.28
N GLU A 67 -11.70 1.03 -10.15
CA GLU A 67 -10.65 2.00 -10.38
C GLU A 67 -11.19 3.32 -10.96
N ALA A 68 -12.16 3.23 -11.88
CA ALA A 68 -12.83 4.39 -12.46
C ALA A 68 -13.48 5.29 -11.40
N LYS A 69 -14.11 4.69 -10.37
CA LYS A 69 -14.70 5.44 -9.26
C LYS A 69 -13.65 6.22 -8.49
N VAL A 70 -12.53 5.60 -8.16
CA VAL A 70 -11.44 6.27 -7.44
C VAL A 70 -10.84 7.39 -8.30
N MET A 71 -10.60 7.14 -9.59
CA MET A 71 -10.07 8.15 -10.51
C MET A 71 -11.02 9.35 -10.68
N ALA A 72 -12.33 9.13 -10.65
CA ALA A 72 -13.32 10.20 -10.70
C ALA A 72 -13.30 11.12 -9.46
N GLU A 73 -12.87 10.61 -8.31
CA GLU A 73 -12.70 11.41 -7.08
C GLU A 73 -11.44 12.29 -7.11
N ILE A 74 -10.47 11.96 -7.97
CA ILE A 74 -9.18 12.68 -8.10
C ILE A 74 -8.86 13.03 -9.56
N PRO A 75 -9.68 13.90 -10.20
CA PRO A 75 -9.51 14.24 -11.61
C PRO A 75 -8.12 14.82 -11.89
N GLY A 76 -7.46 14.30 -12.94
CA GLY A 76 -6.14 14.75 -13.37
C GLY A 76 -4.98 14.35 -12.44
N GLN A 77 -5.22 13.47 -11.46
CA GLN A 77 -4.19 12.92 -10.58
C GLN A 77 -3.75 11.51 -10.97
N ALA A 78 -4.58 10.79 -11.70
CA ALA A 78 -4.29 9.43 -12.17
C ALA A 78 -4.92 9.20 -13.53
N LEU A 79 -4.31 8.30 -14.31
CA LEU A 79 -4.80 7.88 -15.61
C LEU A 79 -4.47 6.40 -15.83
N ARG A 80 -5.43 5.68 -16.40
CA ARG A 80 -5.25 4.34 -16.92
C ARG A 80 -5.15 4.38 -18.43
N GLU A 81 -4.07 3.83 -18.97
CA GLU A 81 -3.89 3.59 -20.40
C GLU A 81 -3.60 2.12 -20.65
N GLY A 82 -4.65 1.32 -20.84
CA GLY A 82 -4.50 -0.13 -21.02
C GLY A 82 -3.83 -0.76 -19.81
N ARG A 83 -2.57 -1.16 -19.97
CA ARG A 83 -1.76 -1.81 -18.93
C ARG A 83 -0.96 -0.85 -18.07
N VAL A 84 -1.03 0.44 -18.38
CA VAL A 84 -0.22 1.44 -17.69
C VAL A 84 -1.11 2.23 -16.74
N LEU A 85 -0.69 2.31 -15.48
CA LEU A 85 -1.20 3.27 -14.51
C LEU A 85 -0.21 4.43 -14.43
N GLU A 86 -0.65 5.64 -14.76
CA GLU A 86 0.10 6.86 -14.54
C GLU A 86 -0.47 7.61 -13.33
N LEU A 87 0.40 8.05 -12.43
CA LEU A 87 0.08 8.78 -11.22
C LEU A 87 0.84 10.10 -11.22
N ARG A 88 0.14 11.19 -10.95
CA ARG A 88 0.74 12.51 -10.85
C ARG A 88 1.59 12.61 -9.59
N LEU A 89 2.81 13.08 -9.73
CA LEU A 89 3.66 13.45 -8.61
C LEU A 89 3.87 14.97 -8.56
N ASP A 90 4.39 15.47 -7.44
CA ASP A 90 4.80 16.85 -7.30
C ASP A 90 6.01 17.16 -8.22
N GLY A 91 6.08 18.42 -8.63
CA GLY A 91 7.17 18.93 -9.48
C GLY A 91 7.03 18.56 -10.95
N PHE A 92 5.80 18.42 -11.47
CA PHE A 92 5.53 18.05 -12.87
C PHE A 92 6.14 16.70 -13.27
N ARG A 93 6.10 15.75 -12.33
CA ARG A 93 6.59 14.39 -12.54
C ARG A 93 5.42 13.42 -12.59
N THR A 94 5.66 12.28 -13.23
CA THR A 94 4.69 11.20 -13.37
C THR A 94 5.33 9.90 -12.90
N LEU A 95 4.63 9.16 -12.04
CA LEU A 95 4.98 7.78 -11.74
C LEU A 95 4.17 6.86 -12.63
N ARG A 96 4.87 5.99 -13.35
CA ARG A 96 4.29 5.07 -14.33
C ARG A 96 4.50 3.63 -13.86
N ILE A 97 3.40 2.89 -13.71
CA ILE A 97 3.39 1.47 -13.33
C ILE A 97 2.85 0.67 -14.50
N THR A 98 3.56 -0.38 -14.91
CA THR A 98 3.13 -1.24 -16.03
C THR A 98 2.69 -2.60 -15.50
N ASP A 99 1.49 -3.03 -15.86
CA ASP A 99 1.01 -4.39 -15.61
C ASP A 99 1.89 -5.41 -16.35
N CYS A 100 2.09 -6.55 -15.71
CA CYS A 100 2.94 -7.61 -16.18
C CYS A 100 2.07 -8.72 -16.77
N ASP A 101 2.22 -8.98 -18.06
CA ASP A 101 1.73 -10.18 -18.72
C ASP A 101 2.90 -10.83 -19.47
N ASP A 102 3.16 -12.09 -19.14
CA ASP A 102 4.06 -13.01 -19.81
C ASP A 102 5.50 -12.55 -20.20
N LEU A 103 6.46 -13.21 -19.57
CA LEU A 103 7.91 -13.37 -19.86
C LEU A 103 8.85 -12.16 -20.07
N ASN A 104 8.43 -10.95 -20.46
CA ASN A 104 9.42 -9.91 -20.84
C ASN A 104 9.36 -8.57 -20.07
N THR A 105 8.25 -8.23 -19.40
CA THR A 105 8.10 -6.87 -18.84
C THR A 105 8.54 -6.76 -17.37
N CYS A 106 8.52 -7.87 -16.62
CA CYS A 106 8.57 -7.86 -15.14
C CYS A 106 9.40 -8.99 -14.49
N GLY A 107 10.30 -9.64 -15.25
CA GLY A 107 11.08 -10.78 -14.75
C GLY A 107 10.23 -12.05 -14.51
N ASN A 108 10.76 -13.02 -13.75
CA ASN A 108 10.20 -14.38 -13.55
C ASN A 108 8.83 -14.45 -12.81
N SER A 109 8.19 -13.32 -12.50
CA SER A 109 6.86 -13.30 -11.88
C SER A 109 5.80 -13.01 -12.94
N ALA A 110 5.15 -14.07 -13.43
CA ALA A 110 4.52 -14.07 -14.74
C ALA A 110 3.27 -13.17 -14.90
N PHE A 111 2.57 -12.78 -13.83
CA PHE A 111 1.37 -11.95 -13.96
C PHE A 111 1.19 -11.04 -12.75
N ARG A 112 1.18 -9.72 -12.97
CA ARG A 112 0.82 -8.72 -11.95
C ARG A 112 -0.04 -7.63 -12.55
N THR A 113 -1.20 -7.39 -11.95
CA THR A 113 -2.05 -6.26 -12.28
C THR A 113 -2.06 -5.27 -11.13
N HIS A 114 -1.96 -3.99 -11.47
CA HIS A 114 -1.92 -2.89 -10.52
C HIS A 114 -3.21 -2.11 -10.70
N ARG A 115 -3.98 -1.92 -9.63
CA ARG A 115 -5.25 -1.17 -9.66
C ARG A 115 -5.26 -0.14 -8.56
N LEU A 116 -5.55 1.11 -8.91
CA LEU A 116 -5.77 2.18 -7.94
C LEU A 116 -7.10 1.90 -7.22
N VAL A 117 -7.02 1.63 -5.92
CA VAL A 117 -8.19 1.23 -5.12
C VAL A 117 -8.59 2.27 -4.07
N ALA A 118 -7.71 3.22 -3.76
CA ALA A 118 -8.05 4.38 -2.95
C ALA A 118 -7.07 5.54 -3.17
N TRP A 119 -7.50 6.74 -2.79
CA TRP A 119 -6.67 7.92 -2.62
C TRP A 119 -6.83 8.45 -1.20
N TRP A 120 -5.71 8.67 -0.50
CA TRP A 120 -5.70 9.29 0.83
C TRP A 120 -5.33 10.77 0.69
N PRO A 121 -6.30 11.71 0.89
CA PRO A 121 -6.09 13.13 0.66
C PRO A 121 -5.33 13.80 1.84
N GLY A 122 -5.41 15.13 1.91
CA GLY A 122 -4.87 15.90 3.03
C GLY A 122 -3.35 15.92 3.06
N THR A 123 -2.75 15.70 4.23
CA THR A 123 -1.29 15.62 4.42
C THR A 123 -0.71 14.27 3.97
N LEU A 124 -1.56 13.24 3.82
CA LEU A 124 -1.14 11.93 3.35
C LEU A 124 -0.86 11.91 1.85
N ARG A 125 -1.70 12.50 1.00
CA ARG A 125 -1.50 12.53 -0.47
C ARG A 125 -0.92 11.21 -1.03
N THR A 126 -1.58 10.10 -0.71
CA THR A 126 -1.06 8.75 -0.97
C THR A 126 -2.03 8.00 -1.87
N TYR A 127 -1.52 7.44 -2.97
CA TYR A 127 -2.24 6.50 -3.81
C TYR A 127 -2.14 5.11 -3.19
N VAL A 128 -3.27 4.40 -3.08
CA VAL A 128 -3.30 3.00 -2.64
C VAL A 128 -3.55 2.13 -3.85
N ILE A 129 -2.58 1.28 -4.17
CA ILE A 129 -2.58 0.47 -5.37
C ILE A 129 -2.63 -0.98 -4.94
N ASN A 130 -3.70 -1.68 -5.29
CA ASN A 130 -3.78 -3.12 -5.15
C ASN A 130 -2.93 -3.77 -6.24
N VAL A 131 -2.07 -4.70 -5.84
CA VAL A 131 -1.21 -5.47 -6.72
C VAL A 131 -1.61 -6.92 -6.63
N ARG A 132 -2.29 -7.41 -7.66
CA ARG A 132 -2.74 -8.80 -7.75
C ARG A 132 -1.82 -9.61 -8.63
N ALA A 133 -1.31 -10.71 -8.09
CA ALA A 133 -0.67 -11.79 -8.82
C ALA A 133 -1.59 -13.03 -8.85
N TYR A 134 -1.15 -14.10 -9.52
CA TYR A 134 -1.95 -15.32 -9.73
C TYR A 134 -2.54 -15.89 -8.42
N GLU A 135 -1.70 -16.07 -7.40
CA GLU A 135 -2.06 -16.63 -6.09
C GLU A 135 -1.75 -15.68 -4.93
N ASP A 136 -1.45 -14.42 -5.23
CA ASP A 136 -0.93 -13.49 -4.23
C ASP A 136 -1.50 -12.09 -4.42
N GLU A 137 -1.58 -11.34 -3.34
CA GLU A 137 -2.08 -9.97 -3.33
C GLU A 137 -1.20 -9.15 -2.37
N MET A 138 -0.89 -7.92 -2.74
CA MET A 138 -0.22 -6.94 -1.90
C MET A 138 -0.72 -5.55 -2.25
N ALA A 139 -0.30 -4.53 -1.52
CA ALA A 139 -0.55 -3.16 -1.94
C ALA A 139 0.70 -2.28 -1.89
N PHE A 140 0.74 -1.35 -2.84
CA PHE A 140 1.69 -0.25 -2.87
C PHE A 140 1.01 1.01 -2.38
N LEU A 141 1.63 1.67 -1.40
CA LEU A 141 1.28 3.01 -0.95
C LEU A 141 2.28 3.97 -1.59
N VAL A 142 1.82 4.72 -2.58
CA VAL A 142 2.66 5.62 -3.38
C VAL A 142 2.42 7.05 -2.95
N ARG A 143 3.45 7.72 -2.45
CA ARG A 143 3.37 9.13 -2.05
C ARG A 143 3.38 10.03 -3.28
N ALA A 144 2.40 10.94 -3.40
CA ALA A 144 2.37 11.91 -4.49
C ALA A 144 3.51 12.93 -4.44
N GLY A 145 4.14 13.14 -3.28
CA GLY A 145 5.23 14.11 -3.15
C GLY A 145 6.49 13.72 -3.92
N ASP A 146 6.91 12.46 -3.82
CA ASP A 146 8.19 11.99 -4.35
C ASP A 146 8.12 10.66 -5.10
N GLY A 147 6.97 10.01 -5.11
CA GLY A 147 6.80 8.68 -5.70
C GLY A 147 7.39 7.56 -4.84
N SER A 148 7.73 7.82 -3.57
CA SER A 148 8.18 6.79 -2.65
C SER A 148 7.10 5.72 -2.46
N VAL A 149 7.54 4.46 -2.45
CA VAL A 149 6.65 3.29 -2.39
C VAL A 149 6.85 2.56 -1.07
N THR A 150 5.76 2.40 -0.33
CA THR A 150 5.67 1.50 0.83
C THR A 150 4.86 0.28 0.43
N VAL A 151 5.36 -0.93 0.70
CA VAL A 151 4.67 -2.19 0.37
C VAL A 151 4.03 -2.74 1.63
N VAL A 152 2.79 -3.19 1.53
CA VAL A 152 2.01 -3.80 2.63
C VAL A 152 1.27 -5.04 2.14
N ALA A 153 0.89 -5.91 3.05
CA ALA A 153 0.29 -7.22 2.77
C ALA A 153 -1.01 -7.12 1.96
N ARG A 154 -1.86 -6.12 2.18
CA ARG A 154 -3.09 -5.88 1.39
C ARG A 154 -3.47 -4.39 1.40
N PRO A 155 -4.38 -3.92 0.51
CA PRO A 155 -4.88 -2.56 0.56
C PRO A 155 -5.39 -2.20 1.96
N PRO A 156 -4.75 -1.26 2.66
CA PRO A 156 -5.08 -0.99 4.05
C PRO A 156 -6.31 -0.09 4.16
N ILE A 157 -7.04 -0.24 5.25
CA ILE A 157 -8.16 0.65 5.60
C ILE A 157 -7.70 1.75 6.55
N LEU A 158 -8.04 3.00 6.23
CA LEU A 158 -7.62 4.16 6.99
C LEU A 158 -8.53 4.39 8.21
N SER A 159 -7.94 4.72 9.35
CA SER A 159 -8.67 5.17 10.54
C SER A 159 -9.38 6.50 10.28
N PRO A 160 -10.46 6.83 11.01
CA PRO A 160 -11.23 8.07 10.77
C PRO A 160 -10.39 9.35 10.85
N ASN A 161 -9.42 9.43 11.77
CA ASN A 161 -8.50 10.57 11.87
C ASN A 161 -7.26 10.48 10.96
N ALA A 162 -7.17 9.45 10.12
CA ALA A 162 -6.06 9.21 9.21
C ALA A 162 -4.67 9.04 9.86
N ARG A 163 -4.60 8.79 11.19
CA ARG A 163 -3.33 8.54 11.88
C ARG A 163 -2.84 7.11 11.68
N TYR A 164 -3.76 6.15 11.64
CA TYR A 164 -3.45 4.75 11.51
C TYR A 164 -4.10 4.14 10.26
N ALA A 165 -3.54 3.05 9.75
CA ALA A 165 -4.20 2.18 8.80
C ALA A 165 -3.95 0.70 9.13
N ILE A 166 -4.89 -0.17 8.80
CA ILE A 166 -4.75 -1.63 9.01
C ILE A 166 -4.75 -2.33 7.65
N SER A 167 -3.67 -3.06 7.37
CA SER A 167 -3.58 -4.05 6.29
C SER A 167 -3.80 -5.44 6.91
N TRP A 168 -4.68 -6.25 6.30
CA TRP A 168 -5.08 -7.55 6.84
C TRP A 168 -5.21 -8.56 5.71
N ASP A 169 -4.30 -9.53 5.68
CA ASP A 169 -4.39 -10.74 4.85
C ASP A 169 -4.82 -11.95 5.69
N PRO A 170 -6.07 -12.41 5.56
CA PRO A 170 -6.54 -13.62 6.26
C PRO A 170 -6.11 -14.92 5.57
N SER A 171 -5.24 -14.87 4.54
CA SER A 171 -4.83 -16.04 3.78
C SER A 171 -4.18 -17.11 4.67
N LEU A 172 -4.78 -18.30 4.69
CA LEU A 172 -4.19 -19.47 5.36
C LEU A 172 -2.95 -20.01 4.63
N MET A 173 -2.80 -19.69 3.33
CA MET A 173 -1.71 -20.18 2.50
C MET A 173 -0.37 -19.47 2.81
N ASN A 174 -0.43 -18.16 3.04
CA ASN A 174 0.76 -17.34 3.34
C ASN A 174 0.97 -17.13 4.85
N GLY A 175 0.06 -17.67 5.68
CA GLY A 175 -0.09 -17.30 7.08
C GLY A 175 -0.85 -15.97 7.22
N PRO A 176 -1.72 -15.82 8.23
CA PRO A 176 -2.43 -14.57 8.44
C PRO A 176 -1.43 -13.45 8.77
N VAL A 177 -1.41 -12.40 7.97
CA VAL A 177 -0.56 -11.22 8.18
C VAL A 177 -1.43 -10.02 8.46
N MET A 178 -1.27 -9.44 9.65
CA MET A 178 -1.86 -8.16 10.01
C MET A 178 -0.76 -7.13 10.18
N GLU A 179 -0.96 -5.94 9.63
CA GLU A 179 -0.04 -4.83 9.73
C GLU A 179 -0.78 -3.58 10.20
N LEU A 180 -0.31 -2.99 11.30
CA LEU A 180 -0.69 -1.64 11.70
C LEU A 180 0.34 -0.66 11.13
N LEU A 181 -0.16 0.30 10.36
CA LEU A 181 0.61 1.41 9.86
C LEU A 181 0.38 2.63 10.76
N ASP A 182 1.43 3.17 11.34
CA ASP A 182 1.43 4.51 11.94
C ASP A 182 1.88 5.54 10.89
N LEU A 183 0.95 6.41 10.50
CA LEU A 183 1.09 7.41 9.47
C LEU A 183 1.47 8.80 10.03
N ALA A 184 1.85 8.89 11.31
CA ALA A 184 2.27 10.15 11.93
C ALA A 184 3.55 10.76 11.32
N ARG A 185 4.30 9.96 10.55
CA ARG A 185 5.57 10.36 9.91
C ARG A 185 5.45 10.29 8.40
N TYR A 186 6.39 10.96 7.72
CA TYR A 186 6.48 10.95 6.26
C TYR A 186 6.56 9.54 5.70
N THR A 187 7.43 8.72 6.29
CA THR A 187 7.52 7.29 6.08
C THR A 187 6.68 6.58 7.14
N PRO A 188 5.68 5.77 6.77
CA PRO A 188 4.91 5.00 7.73
C PRO A 188 5.79 4.07 8.56
N ALA A 189 5.53 3.98 9.86
CA ALA A 189 6.04 2.88 10.66
C ALA A 189 5.08 1.69 10.52
N ILE A 190 5.61 0.52 10.18
CA ILE A 190 4.82 -0.70 9.97
C ILE A 190 5.06 -1.64 11.14
N HIS A 191 3.98 -2.09 11.77
CA HIS A 191 3.99 -3.03 12.86
C HIS A 191 3.26 -4.30 12.44
N VAL A 192 4.02 -5.37 12.21
CA VAL A 192 3.45 -6.70 11.96
C VAL A 192 2.88 -7.21 13.28
N ILE A 193 1.59 -7.54 13.25
CA ILE A 193 0.84 -8.05 14.39
C ILE A 193 0.68 -9.54 14.16
N THR A 194 1.42 -10.34 14.90
CA THR A 194 1.13 -11.77 14.98
C THR A 194 -0.06 -11.95 15.91
N PRO A 195 -1.20 -12.49 15.44
CA PRO A 195 -2.35 -12.76 16.29
C PRO A 195 -2.10 -13.98 17.18
N GLU A 196 -1.10 -13.93 18.06
CA GLU A 196 -0.87 -15.00 19.02
C GLU A 196 -1.83 -14.83 20.21
N ARG A 197 -2.73 -15.81 20.39
CA ARG A 197 -3.70 -15.90 21.50
C ARG A 197 -4.55 -14.63 21.68
N ILE A 198 -5.36 -14.31 20.67
CA ILE A 198 -6.32 -13.20 20.73
C ILE A 198 -7.34 -13.39 21.86
N CYS A 199 -7.82 -14.62 22.08
CA CYS A 199 -8.78 -14.96 23.14
C CYS A 199 -8.36 -16.26 23.85
N ARG A 200 -8.50 -16.30 25.19
CA ARG A 200 -8.32 -17.48 26.09
C ARG A 200 -8.00 -18.79 25.38
N ASP A 201 -6.71 -19.06 25.18
CA ASP A 201 -6.13 -20.33 24.68
C ASP A 201 -6.75 -20.95 23.40
N GLU A 202 -7.66 -20.26 22.71
CA GLU A 202 -8.28 -20.67 21.46
C GLU A 202 -7.62 -19.94 20.28
N GLN A 203 -7.31 -20.69 19.23
CA GLN A 203 -6.88 -20.11 17.95
C GLN A 203 -8.09 -19.49 17.26
N VAL A 204 -8.41 -18.26 17.65
CA VAL A 204 -9.44 -17.46 17.00
C VAL A 204 -8.80 -16.65 15.88
N HIS A 205 -9.31 -16.80 14.66
CA HIS A 205 -8.84 -16.04 13.50
C HIS A 205 -9.71 -14.79 13.31
N PRO A 206 -9.11 -13.58 13.14
CA PRO A 206 -9.88 -12.40 12.79
C PRO A 206 -10.67 -12.59 11.50
N GLY A 207 -11.90 -12.08 11.45
CA GLY A 207 -12.74 -12.07 10.26
C GLY A 207 -12.09 -11.32 9.09
N ARG A 208 -12.62 -11.52 7.87
CA ARG A 208 -11.95 -11.11 6.62
C ARG A 208 -11.83 -9.61 6.40
N GLN A 209 -12.71 -8.80 7.00
CA GLN A 209 -12.75 -7.37 6.73
C GLN A 209 -12.78 -6.57 8.03
N PRO A 210 -11.67 -5.92 8.40
CA PRO A 210 -11.65 -5.04 9.56
C PRO A 210 -12.56 -3.83 9.32
N VAL A 211 -13.11 -3.27 10.40
CA VAL A 211 -13.89 -2.03 10.40
C VAL A 211 -13.44 -1.17 11.57
N TRP A 212 -13.03 0.07 11.30
CA TRP A 212 -12.70 1.01 12.36
C TRP A 212 -13.96 1.38 13.16
N LEU A 213 -13.95 1.12 14.46
CA LEU A 213 -14.98 1.55 15.43
C LEU A 213 -14.69 2.96 15.98
N SER A 214 -13.41 3.35 16.01
CA SER A 214 -12.93 4.69 16.37
C SER A 214 -11.54 4.91 15.77
N ASP A 215 -10.93 6.07 16.04
CA ASP A 215 -9.55 6.39 15.67
C ASP A 215 -8.50 5.36 16.11
N THR A 216 -8.79 4.58 17.15
CA THR A 216 -7.83 3.67 17.77
C THR A 216 -8.40 2.27 18.00
N LYS A 217 -9.62 2.00 17.54
CA LYS A 217 -10.29 0.71 17.77
C LYS A 217 -10.80 0.15 16.45
N VAL A 218 -10.46 -1.09 16.16
CA VAL A 218 -10.90 -1.81 14.95
C VAL A 218 -11.60 -3.10 15.34
N ALA A 219 -12.71 -3.41 14.69
CA ALA A 219 -13.46 -4.66 14.85
C ALA A 219 -13.19 -5.59 13.69
N PHE A 220 -13.21 -6.88 13.98
CA PHE A 220 -13.21 -7.96 13.00
C PHE A 220 -14.45 -8.81 13.29
N ASP A 221 -15.43 -8.74 12.41
CA ASP A 221 -16.64 -9.56 12.50
C ASP A 221 -16.39 -10.89 11.77
N ASP A 222 -16.44 -12.01 12.49
CA ASP A 222 -16.46 -13.34 11.89
C ASP A 222 -17.91 -13.73 11.57
N SER A 223 -18.39 -13.31 10.40
CA SER A 223 -19.65 -13.78 9.85
C SER A 223 -19.51 -15.10 9.07
N THR A 224 -18.29 -15.65 8.96
CA THR A 224 -17.96 -16.66 7.94
C THR A 224 -17.64 -18.07 8.44
N LEU A 225 -17.36 -18.27 9.73
CA LEU A 225 -17.17 -19.62 10.31
C LEU A 225 -18.35 -20.08 11.18
N GLY A 226 -19.57 -19.71 10.78
CA GLY A 226 -20.80 -20.25 11.35
C GLY A 226 -21.06 -21.70 10.94
N THR A 227 -20.21 -22.64 11.38
CA THR A 227 -20.71 -23.98 11.69
C THR A 227 -21.59 -23.87 12.93
N ALA A 228 -22.63 -24.70 13.07
CA ALA A 228 -23.60 -24.67 14.17
C ALA A 228 -22.99 -24.74 15.60
N THR A 229 -21.68 -24.95 15.69
CA THR A 229 -20.87 -25.10 16.91
C THR A 229 -19.95 -23.91 17.22
N SER A 230 -19.83 -22.90 16.35
CA SER A 230 -18.95 -21.75 16.60
C SER A 230 -19.79 -20.55 17.05
N PRO A 231 -19.68 -20.09 18.31
CA PRO A 231 -20.39 -18.90 18.76
C PRO A 231 -19.97 -17.69 17.91
N ARG A 232 -20.93 -16.83 17.55
CA ARG A 232 -20.60 -15.56 16.88
C ARG A 232 -19.85 -14.70 17.87
N PHE A 233 -18.55 -14.53 17.67
CA PHE A 233 -17.74 -13.63 18.46
C PHE A 233 -17.38 -12.39 17.63
N ARG A 234 -17.24 -11.25 18.31
CA ARG A 234 -16.64 -10.04 17.75
C ARG A 234 -15.28 -9.84 18.38
N LEU A 235 -14.24 -9.79 17.55
CA LEU A 235 -12.91 -9.41 17.98
C LEU A 235 -12.74 -7.91 17.80
N THR A 236 -12.18 -7.24 18.80
CA THR A 236 -11.73 -5.86 18.64
C THR A 236 -10.27 -5.72 19.04
N LEU A 237 -9.54 -4.95 18.26
CA LEU A 237 -8.17 -4.55 18.53
C LEU A 237 -8.18 -3.06 18.90
N GLN A 238 -7.67 -2.76 20.09
CA GLN A 238 -7.50 -1.41 20.61
C GLN A 238 -6.01 -1.04 20.55
N ILE A 239 -5.71 0.10 19.94
CA ILE A 239 -4.42 0.77 19.97
C ILE A 239 -4.41 1.63 21.24
N VAL A 240 -3.60 1.27 22.22
CA VAL A 240 -3.58 1.92 23.55
C VAL A 240 -2.57 3.07 23.58
N ALA A 241 -1.38 2.85 23.02
CA ALA A 241 -0.33 3.86 22.88
C ALA A 241 0.64 3.43 21.80
N ASP A 242 0.86 4.26 20.78
CA ASP A 242 1.67 4.00 19.58
C ASP A 242 1.39 2.62 18.95
N THR A 243 2.06 1.59 19.46
CA THR A 243 2.05 0.21 18.96
C THR A 243 1.65 -0.81 20.02
N ASN A 244 1.27 -0.35 21.22
CA ASN A 244 0.76 -1.22 22.27
C ASN A 244 -0.70 -1.59 21.93
N LEU A 245 -0.90 -2.88 21.69
CA LEU A 245 -2.12 -3.44 21.16
C LEU A 245 -2.81 -4.29 22.22
N ARG A 246 -4.12 -4.10 22.35
CA ARG A 246 -4.97 -4.89 23.24
C ARG A 246 -6.11 -5.51 22.45
N TRP A 247 -6.21 -6.83 22.53
CA TRP A 247 -7.35 -7.57 22.01
C TRP A 247 -8.48 -7.66 23.05
N GLU A 248 -9.71 -7.48 22.59
CA GLU A 248 -10.93 -7.72 23.37
C GLU A 248 -11.85 -8.65 22.59
N CYS A 249 -12.41 -9.64 23.31
CA CYS A 249 -13.26 -10.68 22.75
C CYS A 249 -14.67 -10.54 23.33
N HIS A 250 -15.66 -10.39 22.47
CA HIS A 250 -17.07 -10.33 22.84
C HIS A 250 -17.75 -11.60 22.31
N PHE A 251 -18.32 -12.40 23.22
CA PHE A 251 -19.04 -13.64 22.94
C PHE A 251 -20.55 -13.42 23.07
#